data_AF-A0A821LTD7-F1
#
_entry.id   AF-A0A821LTD7-F1
#
_cell.length_a   1.000
_cell.length_b   1.000
_cell.length_c   1.000
_cell.angle_alpha   90.00
_cell.angle_beta   90.00
_cell.angle_gamma   90.00
#
_symmetry.space_group_name_H-M   'P 1'
#
loop_
_entity.id
_entity.type
_entity.pdbx_description
1 polymer ?
#
loop_
_entity_poly.entity_id
_entity_poly.type
_entity_poly.pdbx_seq_one_letter_code
_entity_poly.pdbx_strand_id
1 'polypeptide(L)'
;MWFIRKHFASHAYAIVFFILFCICLYITFYDKTISSTLPVITPLITVHTKTSSGQYLDVHLDLATNSAMCQKHDYLIIYVLSTITNVQRRQVIRSTWGSKQKGVCFVFIVGQVSGTTANAGEYQLKINNEKREHHDVVQID
;
A
#
# COMPACT_ATOMS: atom_id res chain seq x y z
N MET A 1 46.00 48.91 18.85
CA MET A 1 45.12 47.86 18.31
C MET A 1 43.76 48.46 17.99
N TRP A 2 43.56 48.94 16.77
CA TRP A 2 42.25 49.41 16.30
C TRP A 2 42.17 49.08 14.81
N PHE A 3 41.61 47.91 14.49
CA PHE A 3 41.41 47.48 13.12
C PHE A 3 40.07 48.01 12.63
N ILE A 4 40.16 48.83 11.59
CA ILE A 4 39.09 49.54 10.91
C ILE A 4 38.10 48.52 10.31
N ARG A 5 36.91 48.44 10.90
CA ARG A 5 35.75 47.71 10.36
C ARG A 5 35.15 48.56 9.22
N LYS A 6 35.63 48.32 8.00
CA LYS A 6 35.15 48.97 6.79
C LYS A 6 33.72 48.47 6.51
N HIS A 7 32.73 49.30 6.78
CA HIS A 7 31.32 49.09 6.43
C HIS A 7 31.17 49.07 4.90
N PHE A 8 31.41 47.92 4.27
CA PHE A 8 31.09 47.70 2.87
C PHE A 8 29.63 47.22 2.75
N ALA A 9 28.80 48.16 2.27
CA ALA A 9 27.58 47.97 1.47
C ALA A 9 26.48 47.03 2.01
N SER A 10 25.69 47.53 2.97
CA SER A 10 24.34 47.03 3.30
C SER A 10 23.47 46.80 2.04
N HIS A 11 23.63 47.65 1.02
CA HIS A 11 22.89 47.54 -0.24
C HIS A 11 23.26 46.31 -1.07
N ALA A 12 24.49 45.80 -1.01
CA ALA A 12 24.88 44.60 -1.75
C ALA A 12 24.16 43.35 -1.23
N TYR A 13 23.97 43.25 0.08
CA TYR A 13 23.23 42.15 0.70
C TYR A 13 21.75 42.16 0.34
N ALA A 14 21.13 43.35 0.29
CA ALA A 14 19.75 43.49 -0.12
C ALA A 14 19.53 43.02 -1.57
N ILE A 15 20.47 43.34 -2.47
CA ILE A 15 20.41 42.92 -3.88
C ILE A 15 20.56 41.39 -4.00
N VAL A 16 21.54 40.80 -3.31
CA VAL A 16 21.75 39.34 -3.33
C VAL A 16 20.56 38.58 -2.76
N PHE A 17 19.97 39.08 -1.67
CA PHE A 17 18.77 38.50 -1.07
C PHE A 17 17.57 38.55 -2.02
N PHE A 18 17.37 39.67 -2.71
CA PHE A 18 16.29 39.81 -3.68
C PHE A 18 16.45 38.85 -4.87
N ILE A 19 17.68 38.67 -5.37
CA ILE A 19 17.99 37.71 -6.44
C ILE A 19 17.68 36.27 -5.98
N LEU A 20 18.12 35.87 -4.79
CA LEU A 20 17.84 34.54 -4.23
C LEU A 20 16.33 34.31 -4.04
N PHE A 21 15.60 35.32 -3.57
CA PHE A 21 14.15 35.25 -3.43
C PHE A 21 13.44 35.06 -4.77
N CYS A 22 13.84 35.80 -5.82
CA CYS A 22 13.33 35.62 -7.17
C CYS A 22 13.63 34.22 -7.75
N ILE A 23 14.82 33.67 -7.49
CA ILE A 23 15.17 32.30 -7.91
C ILE A 23 14.29 31.27 -7.20
N CYS A 24 14.09 31.41 -5.88
CA CYS A 24 13.20 30.51 -5.12
C CYS A 24 11.75 30.57 -5.61
N LEU A 25 11.24 31.78 -5.89
CA LEU A 25 9.90 31.95 -6.48
C LEU A 25 9.82 31.34 -7.89
N TYR A 26 10.85 31.52 -8.71
CA TYR A 26 10.91 30.93 -10.04
C TYR A 26 10.86 29.40 -9.97
N ILE A 27 11.66 28.77 -9.12
CA ILE A 27 11.66 27.31 -8.94
C ILE A 27 10.30 26.81 -8.44
N THR A 28 9.72 27.45 -7.42
CA THR A 28 8.42 27.02 -6.86
C THR A 28 7.24 27.18 -7.84
N PHE A 29 7.27 28.19 -8.72
CA PHE A 29 6.23 28.38 -9.73
C PHE A 29 6.45 27.53 -11.00
N TYR A 30 7.69 27.34 -11.44
CA TYR A 30 7.97 26.57 -12.66
C TYR A 30 8.05 25.06 -12.45
N ASP A 31 8.41 24.58 -11.26
CA ASP A 31 8.39 23.13 -10.98
C ASP A 31 6.93 22.59 -10.92
N LYS A 32 5.96 23.49 -10.70
CA LYS A 32 4.53 23.17 -10.77
C LYS A 32 3.98 22.97 -12.19
N THR A 33 4.74 23.27 -13.24
CA THR A 33 4.27 23.14 -14.65
C THR A 33 4.77 21.89 -15.39
N ILE A 34 5.56 21.02 -14.76
CA ILE A 34 6.04 19.75 -15.38
C ILE A 34 5.19 18.53 -14.98
N SER A 35 4.11 18.70 -14.19
CA SER A 35 3.15 17.61 -13.90
C SER A 35 1.93 17.54 -14.84
N SER A 36 1.92 18.32 -15.91
CA SER A 36 0.94 18.21 -17.00
C SER A 36 1.76 18.04 -18.29
N THR A 37 1.79 16.93 -19.01
CA THR A 37 0.69 16.08 -19.45
C THR A 37 1.29 14.76 -19.94
N LEU A 38 1.22 13.70 -19.15
CA LEU A 38 1.11 12.36 -19.74
C LEU A 38 -0.39 12.09 -19.85
N PRO A 39 -0.92 11.67 -21.01
CA PRO A 39 -2.27 11.16 -21.07
C PRO A 39 -2.28 9.92 -20.19
N VAL A 40 -2.76 10.06 -18.96
CA VAL A 40 -3.16 8.92 -18.17
C VAL A 40 -4.32 8.32 -18.95
N ILE A 41 -4.02 7.28 -19.73
CA ILE A 41 -5.01 6.34 -20.22
C ILE A 41 -5.57 5.72 -18.94
N THR A 42 -6.50 6.42 -18.30
CA THR A 42 -7.34 5.85 -17.28
C THR A 42 -8.21 4.90 -18.07
N PRO A 43 -8.03 3.56 -17.94
CA PRO A 43 -9.03 2.68 -18.49
C PRO A 43 -10.35 3.13 -17.87
N LEU A 44 -11.34 3.42 -18.71
CA LEU A 44 -12.70 3.59 -18.25
C LEU A 44 -13.08 2.26 -17.61
N ILE A 45 -12.89 2.17 -16.29
CA ILE A 45 -13.38 1.03 -15.51
C ILE A 45 -14.88 1.24 -15.46
N THR A 46 -15.56 0.78 -16.50
CA THR A 46 -16.99 0.59 -16.48
C THR A 46 -17.23 -0.54 -15.50
N VAL A 47 -17.43 -0.19 -14.22
CA VAL A 47 -17.87 -1.15 -13.22
C VAL A 47 -19.29 -1.53 -13.61
N HIS A 48 -19.41 -2.60 -14.39
CA HIS A 48 -20.68 -3.29 -14.54
C HIS A 48 -20.98 -3.92 -13.19
N THR A 49 -21.65 -3.15 -12.32
CA THR A 49 -22.32 -3.72 -11.16
C THR A 49 -23.50 -4.53 -11.69
N LYS A 50 -23.23 -5.77 -12.11
CA LYS A 50 -24.28 -6.78 -12.17
C LYS A 50 -24.92 -6.79 -10.79
N THR A 51 -26.17 -6.33 -10.72
CA THR A 51 -27.15 -6.55 -9.66
C THR A 51 -26.57 -6.63 -8.25
N SER A 52 -26.84 -5.60 -7.42
CA SER A 52 -26.71 -5.64 -5.95
C SER A 52 -26.72 -7.09 -5.46
N SER A 53 -25.55 -7.60 -5.04
CA SER A 53 -25.46 -8.93 -4.48
C SER A 53 -26.19 -8.89 -3.15
N GLY A 54 -27.47 -9.26 -3.13
CA GLY A 54 -28.22 -9.47 -1.89
C GLY A 54 -27.66 -10.63 -1.04
N GLN A 55 -26.57 -11.25 -1.50
CA GLN A 55 -25.84 -12.30 -0.82
C GLN A 55 -24.64 -11.65 -0.12
N TYR A 56 -24.71 -11.63 1.20
CA TYR A 56 -23.55 -11.34 2.03
C TYR A 56 -22.64 -12.57 2.02
N LEU A 57 -21.34 -12.33 1.95
CA LEU A 57 -20.34 -13.37 2.19
C LEU A 57 -20.39 -13.70 3.69
N ASP A 58 -21.12 -14.76 4.03
CA ASP A 58 -21.10 -15.33 5.38
C ASP A 58 -19.95 -16.33 5.48
N VAL A 59 -19.01 -16.05 6.38
CA VAL A 59 -17.79 -16.83 6.54
C VAL A 59 -17.63 -17.17 8.00
N HIS A 60 -17.77 -18.45 8.31
CA HIS A 60 -17.44 -18.98 9.62
C HIS A 60 -15.92 -19.12 9.74
N LEU A 61 -15.31 -18.20 10.49
CA LEU A 61 -13.88 -18.23 10.78
C LEU A 61 -13.65 -19.05 12.05
N ASP A 62 -12.92 -20.15 11.93
CA ASP A 62 -12.40 -20.84 13.11
C ASP A 62 -11.21 -20.06 13.67
N LEU A 63 -11.43 -19.38 14.81
CA LEU A 63 -10.42 -18.58 15.49
C LEU A 63 -9.31 -19.43 16.13
N ALA A 64 -9.52 -20.74 16.33
CA ALA A 64 -8.51 -21.61 16.94
C ALA A 64 -7.40 -22.01 15.95
N THR A 65 -7.72 -22.09 14.66
CA THR A 65 -6.82 -22.57 13.60
C THR A 65 -6.24 -21.47 12.73
N ASN A 66 -6.76 -20.25 12.83
CA ASN A 66 -6.34 -19.11 12.02
C ASN A 66 -5.45 -18.15 12.81
N SER A 67 -4.31 -17.78 12.20
CA SER A 67 -3.29 -16.94 12.81
C SER A 67 -3.46 -15.44 12.52
N ALA A 68 -4.34 -15.08 11.58
CA ALA A 68 -4.56 -13.68 11.20
C ALA A 68 -5.36 -12.95 12.28
N MET A 69 -4.67 -12.06 13.00
CA MET A 69 -5.27 -11.25 14.06
C MET A 69 -4.96 -9.77 13.84
N CYS A 70 -6.01 -8.99 13.57
CA CYS A 70 -5.94 -7.54 13.60
C CYS A 70 -5.94 -7.05 15.05
N GLN A 71 -5.24 -5.94 15.31
CA GLN A 71 -5.19 -5.33 16.63
C GLN A 71 -6.39 -4.39 16.83
N LYS A 72 -6.75 -4.16 18.11
CA LYS A 72 -7.82 -3.22 18.49
C LYS A 72 -7.58 -1.79 17.98
N HIS A 73 -6.33 -1.44 17.69
CA HIS A 73 -5.92 -0.10 17.27
C HIS A 73 -5.88 0.06 15.74
N ASP A 74 -6.13 -1.02 14.99
CA ASP A 74 -6.22 -0.96 13.54
C ASP A 74 -7.51 -0.24 13.15
N TYR A 75 -7.37 0.81 12.34
CA TYR A 75 -8.49 1.63 11.87
C TYR A 75 -8.92 1.27 10.44
N LEU A 76 -8.13 0.46 9.74
CA LEU A 76 -8.46 -0.07 8.42
C LEU A 76 -8.18 -1.58 8.38
N ILE A 77 -9.19 -2.37 8.05
CA ILE A 77 -9.07 -3.81 7.85
C ILE A 77 -9.39 -4.11 6.38
N ILE A 78 -8.48 -4.81 5.70
CA ILE A 78 -8.62 -5.16 4.29
C ILE A 78 -8.65 -6.67 4.16
N TYR A 79 -9.78 -7.19 3.71
CA TYR A 79 -9.94 -8.58 3.33
C TYR A 79 -9.65 -8.76 1.85
N VAL A 80 -8.75 -9.69 1.53
CA VAL A 80 -8.38 -10.03 0.15
C VAL A 80 -8.75 -11.48 -0.12
N LEU A 81 -9.76 -11.69 -0.95
CA LEU A 81 -10.13 -13.04 -1.39
C LEU A 81 -9.07 -13.57 -2.36
N SER A 82 -8.57 -14.77 -2.11
CA SER A 82 -7.51 -15.38 -2.91
C SER A 82 -7.69 -16.89 -3.00
N THR A 83 -7.25 -17.50 -4.10
CA THR A 83 -7.21 -18.96 -4.21
C THR A 83 -5.98 -19.51 -3.50
N ILE A 84 -6.05 -20.75 -3.04
CA ILE A 84 -4.94 -21.39 -2.33
C ILE A 84 -3.63 -21.40 -3.14
N THR A 85 -3.74 -21.55 -4.45
CA THR A 85 -2.63 -21.60 -5.40
C THR A 85 -1.93 -20.24 -5.64
N ASN A 86 -2.56 -19.13 -5.27
CA ASN A 86 -2.08 -17.78 -5.59
C ASN A 86 -1.06 -17.20 -4.58
N VAL A 87 -0.15 -18.02 -4.06
CA VAL A 87 0.89 -17.62 -3.08
C VAL A 87 1.71 -16.43 -3.60
N GLN A 88 2.18 -16.50 -4.84
CA GLN A 88 3.00 -15.43 -5.43
C GLN A 88 2.24 -14.11 -5.57
N ARG A 89 0.94 -14.15 -5.87
CA ARG A 89 0.12 -12.92 -5.97
C ARG A 89 -0.03 -12.26 -4.61
N ARG A 90 -0.25 -13.04 -3.55
CA ARG A 90 -0.28 -12.53 -2.18
C ARG A 90 1.06 -11.92 -1.79
N GLN A 91 2.17 -12.55 -2.19
CA GLN A 91 3.50 -11.99 -1.95
C GLN A 91 3.71 -10.64 -2.63
N VAL A 92 3.27 -10.48 -3.88
CA VAL A 92 3.32 -9.18 -4.58
C VAL A 92 2.46 -8.14 -3.87
N ILE A 93 1.27 -8.52 -3.38
CA ILE A 93 0.42 -7.61 -2.60
C ILE A 93 1.16 -7.16 -1.33
N ARG A 94 1.74 -8.09 -0.56
CA ARG A 94 2.56 -7.78 0.63
C ARG A 94 3.72 -6.85 0.33
N SER A 95 4.37 -7.00 -0.83
CA SER A 95 5.51 -6.17 -1.24
C SER A 95 5.11 -4.86 -1.91
N THR A 96 3.82 -4.60 -2.10
CA THR A 96 3.32 -3.39 -2.79
C THR A 96 2.30 -2.65 -1.92
N TRP A 97 1.05 -2.55 -2.37
CA TRP A 97 0.00 -1.78 -1.71
C TRP A 97 -0.48 -2.43 -0.40
N GLY A 98 -0.26 -3.74 -0.24
CA GLY A 98 -0.54 -4.52 0.97
C GLY A 98 0.63 -4.58 1.95
N SER A 99 1.58 -3.67 1.84
CA SER A 99 2.71 -3.58 2.77
C SER A 99 2.24 -3.20 4.17
N LYS A 100 2.97 -3.66 5.20
CA LYS A 100 2.65 -3.39 6.60
C LYS A 100 2.65 -1.89 6.84
N GLN A 101 1.47 -1.34 7.13
CA GLN A 101 1.28 0.07 7.49
C GLN A 101 0.67 0.16 8.87
N LYS A 102 1.05 1.20 9.62
CA LYS A 102 0.59 1.38 10.99
C LYS A 102 -0.92 1.61 11.02
N GLY A 103 -1.64 0.73 11.72
CA GLY A 103 -3.10 0.77 11.87
C GLY A 103 -3.87 0.24 10.67
N VAL A 104 -3.19 -0.45 9.74
CA VAL A 104 -3.81 -1.19 8.64
C VAL A 104 -3.53 -2.68 8.83
N CYS A 105 -4.60 -3.47 8.86
CA CYS A 105 -4.54 -4.92 8.93
C CYS A 105 -4.95 -5.54 7.59
N PHE A 106 -4.15 -6.49 7.10
CA PHE A 106 -4.45 -7.26 5.89
C PHE A 106 -4.75 -8.70 6.28
N VAL A 107 -5.81 -9.26 5.69
CA VAL A 107 -6.20 -10.65 5.87
C VAL A 107 -6.53 -11.26 4.51
N PHE A 108 -5.77 -12.27 4.11
CA PHE A 108 -6.07 -13.08 2.94
C PHE A 108 -7.02 -14.21 3.32
N ILE A 109 -8.20 -14.23 2.73
CA ILE A 109 -9.16 -15.32 2.89
C ILE A 109 -8.96 -16.28 1.73
N VAL A 110 -8.61 -17.53 2.05
CA VAL A 110 -8.36 -18.61 1.09
C VAL A 110 -9.29 -19.79 1.34
N GLY A 111 -9.75 -20.46 0.29
CA GLY A 111 -10.52 -21.70 0.43
C GLY A 111 -9.66 -22.93 0.71
N GLN A 112 -10.32 -24.07 0.90
CA GLN A 112 -9.67 -25.38 0.94
C GLN A 112 -9.37 -25.95 -0.45
N VAL A 113 -8.36 -26.83 -0.52
CA VAL A 113 -8.15 -27.66 -1.72
C VAL A 113 -9.04 -28.88 -1.61
N SER A 114 -9.85 -29.14 -2.63
CA SER A 114 -10.63 -30.37 -2.70
C SER A 114 -9.70 -31.59 -2.77
N GLY A 115 -9.98 -32.61 -1.95
CA GLY A 115 -9.16 -33.83 -1.83
C GLY A 115 -9.02 -34.64 -3.14
N THR A 116 -9.83 -34.36 -4.16
CA THR A 116 -9.72 -34.96 -5.49
C THR A 116 -8.67 -34.31 -6.39
N THR A 117 -8.05 -33.21 -5.95
CA THR A 117 -7.06 -32.47 -6.74
C THR A 117 -5.70 -33.15 -6.64
N ALA A 118 -5.10 -33.48 -7.80
CA ALA A 118 -3.70 -33.88 -7.84
C ALA A 118 -2.85 -32.77 -7.18
N ASN A 119 -2.02 -33.14 -6.20
CA ASN A 119 -1.20 -32.24 -5.37
C ASN A 119 -1.93 -31.47 -4.25
N ALA A 120 -3.12 -31.90 -3.82
CA ALA A 120 -3.82 -31.27 -2.69
C ALA A 120 -2.96 -31.15 -1.43
N GLY A 121 -2.20 -32.20 -1.10
CA GLY A 121 -1.28 -32.19 0.04
C GLY A 121 -0.15 -31.16 -0.11
N GLU A 122 0.39 -30.97 -1.31
CA GLU A 122 1.45 -29.99 -1.56
C GLU A 122 0.94 -28.56 -1.38
N TYR A 123 -0.25 -28.25 -1.93
CA TYR A 123 -0.85 -26.93 -1.76
C TYR A 123 -1.20 -26.63 -0.31
N GLN A 124 -1.70 -27.63 0.43
CA GLN A 124 -2.00 -27.46 1.85
C GLN A 124 -0.72 -27.21 2.67
N LEU A 125 0.38 -27.92 2.36
CA LEU A 125 1.67 -27.68 3.00
C LEU A 125 2.19 -26.27 2.71
N LYS A 126 2.08 -25.79 1.47
CA LYS A 126 2.46 -24.41 1.11
C LYS A 126 1.67 -23.37 1.88
N ILE A 127 0.36 -23.56 2.03
CA ILE A 127 -0.46 -22.66 2.85
C ILE A 127 -0.13 -22.71 4.32
N ASN A 128 0.11 -23.89 4.88
CA ASN A 128 0.45 -24.01 6.29
C ASN A 128 1.78 -23.30 6.59
N ASN A 129 2.74 -23.37 5.67
CA ASN A 129 3.98 -22.61 5.76
C ASN A 129 3.72 -21.11 5.67
N GLU A 130 2.91 -20.66 4.72
CA GLU A 130 2.55 -19.24 4.55
C GLU A 130 1.83 -18.66 5.78
N LYS A 131 0.86 -19.41 6.34
CA LYS A 131 0.12 -19.06 7.57
C LYS A 131 1.05 -18.84 8.76
N ARG A 132 2.09 -19.68 8.88
CA ARG A 132 3.10 -19.62 9.94
C ARG A 132 4.09 -18.47 9.73
N GLU A 133 4.41 -18.13 8.48
CA GLU A 133 5.39 -17.10 8.17
C GLU A 133 4.81 -15.69 8.25
N HIS A 134 3.61 -15.47 7.70
CA HIS A 134 3.07 -14.13 7.53
C HIS A 134 1.97 -13.76 8.53
N HIS A 135 1.31 -14.75 9.15
CA HIS A 135 0.21 -14.54 10.09
C HIS A 135 -0.92 -13.63 9.54
N ASP A 136 -1.19 -13.71 8.23
CA ASP A 136 -2.18 -12.90 7.53
C ASP A 136 -3.11 -13.75 6.66
N VAL A 137 -3.06 -15.08 6.76
CA VAL A 137 -3.87 -16.00 5.95
C VAL A 137 -4.91 -16.69 6.82
N VAL A 138 -6.17 -16.59 6.43
CA VAL A 138 -7.29 -17.36 6.97
C VAL A 138 -7.76 -18.35 5.93
N GLN A 139 -7.87 -19.62 6.31
CA GLN A 139 -8.49 -20.63 5.47
C GLN A 139 -9.92 -20.89 5.92
N ILE A 140 -10.83 -20.97 4.94
CA ILE A 140 -12.25 -21.27 5.14
C ILE A 140 -12.57 -22.63 4.52
N ASP A 141 -13.42 -23.37 5.21
CA ASP A 141 -13.83 -24.74 4.87
C ASP A 141 -14.94 -24.76 3.81
#